data_AF-A0A3R8QPL6-F1
#
_entry.id   AF-A0A3R8QPL6-F1
#
_cell.length_a   1.000
_cell.length_b   1.000
_cell.length_c   1.000
_cell.angle_alpha   90.00
_cell.angle_beta   90.00
_cell.angle_gamma   90.00
#
_symmetry.space_group_name_H-M   'P 1'
#
loop_
_entity.id
_entity.type
_entity.pdbx_description
1 polymer ?
#
loop_
_entity_poly.entity_id
_entity_poly.type
_entity_poly.pdbx_seq_one_letter_code
_entity_poly.pdbx_strand_id
1 'polypeptide(L)'
;MRDRTAGRFGVLDAMARYLDDVRAAARAMEIELDTARLDPQRMTLEIAVQRAPEISVEWSPYLGWSFSAGGGRYYRVGREADAASMLPDPDEAAGWLAVLATGDRTGHAEQPMPLDPEDDTLVERLVTHGQGLDPHTPGVERP
;
A
#
# COMPACT_ATOMS: atom_id res chain seq x y z
N MET A 1 -7.48 -29.75 22.76
CA MET A 1 -8.20 -29.58 21.49
C MET A 1 -8.04 -28.10 21.14
N ARG A 2 -7.05 -27.76 20.30
CA ARG A 2 -6.81 -26.38 19.85
C ARG A 2 -7.69 -26.19 18.63
N ASP A 3 -8.70 -25.34 18.76
CA ASP A 3 -9.62 -25.02 17.66
C ASP A 3 -8.83 -24.46 16.49
N ARG A 4 -8.92 -25.18 15.38
CA ARG A 4 -8.54 -24.70 14.06
C ARG A 4 -9.61 -23.70 13.64
N THR A 5 -9.47 -22.43 13.99
CA THR A 5 -9.96 -21.38 13.10
C THR A 5 -9.22 -21.58 11.78
N ALA A 6 -9.98 -21.90 10.74
CA ALA A 6 -9.47 -22.44 9.49
C ALA A 6 -8.57 -21.45 8.73
N GLY A 7 -7.29 -21.41 9.08
CA GLY A 7 -6.09 -21.41 8.22
C GLY A 7 -6.10 -20.80 6.82
N ARG A 8 -6.89 -19.77 6.50
CA ARG A 8 -6.69 -18.93 5.32
C ARG A 8 -6.19 -17.56 5.76
N PHE A 9 -4.93 -17.30 5.48
CA PHE A 9 -4.36 -15.96 5.48
C PHE A 9 -5.20 -15.11 4.51
N GLY A 10 -5.93 -14.12 5.01
CA GLY A 10 -6.88 -13.34 4.21
C GLY A 10 -6.29 -12.02 3.70
N VAL A 11 -7.01 -11.35 2.79
CA VAL A 11 -6.61 -10.02 2.27
C VAL A 11 -6.35 -9.03 3.40
N LEU A 12 -7.19 -9.00 4.44
CA LEU A 12 -7.02 -8.09 5.57
C LEU A 12 -5.73 -8.34 6.38
N ASP A 13 -5.34 -9.61 6.57
CA ASP A 13 -4.10 -9.95 7.27
C ASP A 13 -2.89 -9.50 6.44
N ALA A 14 -2.95 -9.70 5.12
CA ALA A 14 -1.91 -9.28 4.20
C ALA A 14 -1.79 -7.74 4.10
N MET A 15 -2.92 -7.02 4.11
CA MET A 15 -2.94 -5.56 4.18
C MET A 15 -2.37 -5.02 5.49
N ALA A 16 -2.73 -5.63 6.63
CA ALA A 16 -2.20 -5.24 7.93
C ALA A 16 -0.68 -5.44 7.98
N ARG A 17 -0.19 -6.55 7.42
CA ARG A 17 1.23 -6.82 7.29
C ARG A 17 1.94 -5.79 6.44
N TYR A 18 1.41 -5.50 5.26
CA TYR A 18 1.96 -4.49 4.36
C TYR A 18 2.03 -3.11 5.04
N LEU A 19 1.00 -2.71 5.80
CA LEU A 19 1.03 -1.47 6.58
C LEU A 19 2.19 -1.45 7.59
N ASP A 20 2.46 -2.55 8.27
CA ASP A 20 3.58 -2.65 9.21
C ASP A 20 4.94 -2.52 8.51
N ASP A 21 5.09 -3.11 7.33
CA ASP A 21 6.32 -2.97 6.54
C ASP A 21 6.49 -1.53 6.02
N VAL A 22 5.41 -0.87 5.56
CA VAL A 22 5.45 0.55 5.15
C VAL A 22 5.82 1.45 6.34
N ARG A 23 5.31 1.18 7.55
CA ARG A 23 5.71 1.91 8.76
C ARG A 23 7.19 1.71 9.07
N ALA A 24 7.71 0.49 8.90
CA ALA A 24 9.11 0.19 9.14
C ALA A 24 10.02 0.91 8.14
N ALA A 25 9.67 0.90 6.85
CA ALA A 25 10.37 1.63 5.80
C ALA A 25 10.32 3.14 6.02
N ALA A 26 9.14 3.70 6.33
CA ALA A 26 8.99 5.12 6.66
C ALA A 26 9.89 5.53 7.84
N ARG A 27 9.94 4.71 8.90
CA ARG A 27 10.83 4.95 10.04
C ARG A 27 12.31 4.88 9.66
N ALA A 28 12.71 3.93 8.81
CA ALA A 28 14.08 3.83 8.32
C ALA A 28 14.50 5.06 7.49
N MET A 29 13.53 5.70 6.83
CA MET A 29 13.71 6.94 6.06
C MET A 29 13.47 8.22 6.89
N GLU A 30 13.32 8.12 8.21
CA GLU A 30 13.06 9.25 9.12
C GLU A 30 11.78 10.05 8.79
N ILE A 31 10.76 9.35 8.28
CA ILE A 31 9.44 9.92 7.97
C ILE A 31 8.51 9.69 9.17
N GLU A 32 8.07 10.78 9.80
CA GLU A 32 7.11 10.73 10.90
C GLU A 32 5.66 10.65 10.39
N LEU A 33 4.94 9.63 10.83
CA LEU A 33 3.52 9.42 10.51
C LEU A 33 2.67 9.77 11.72
N ASP A 34 1.73 10.71 11.56
CA ASP A 34 0.75 11.06 12.60
C ASP A 34 -0.33 9.97 12.72
N THR A 35 -0.71 9.38 11.60
CA THR A 35 -1.65 8.27 11.54
C THR A 35 -1.19 7.29 10.47
N ALA A 36 -1.31 6.01 10.78
CA ALA A 36 -1.16 4.92 9.83
C ALA A 36 -2.08 3.82 10.33
N ARG A 37 -3.18 3.51 9.65
CA ARG A 37 -4.17 2.52 10.13
C ARG A 37 -4.84 1.79 8.98
N LEU A 38 -5.31 0.57 9.26
CA LEU A 38 -6.19 -0.18 8.38
C LEU A 38 -7.64 0.06 8.79
N ASP A 39 -8.49 0.49 7.86
CA ASP A 39 -9.93 0.44 7.95
C ASP A 39 -10.42 -0.88 7.32
N PRO A 40 -10.87 -1.87 8.13
CA PRO A 40 -11.32 -3.15 7.63
C PRO A 40 -12.70 -3.09 6.97
N GLN A 41 -13.52 -2.06 7.24
CA GLN A 41 -14.83 -1.90 6.61
C GLN A 41 -14.69 -1.34 5.20
N ARG A 42 -13.79 -0.38 5.01
CA ARG A 42 -13.49 0.22 3.70
C ARG A 42 -12.39 -0.51 2.95
N MET A 43 -11.73 -1.49 3.56
CA MET A 43 -10.52 -2.13 3.05
C MET A 43 -9.50 -1.10 2.54
N THR A 44 -9.16 -0.15 3.41
CA THR A 44 -8.28 0.97 3.06
C THR A 44 -7.22 1.17 4.14
N LEU A 45 -5.97 1.33 3.73
CA LEU A 45 -4.90 1.86 4.57
C LEU A 45 -4.97 3.39 4.52
N GLU A 46 -5.03 4.02 5.67
CA GLU A 46 -5.08 5.47 5.80
C GLU A 46 -3.80 5.95 6.49
N ILE A 47 -3.11 6.90 5.87
CA ILE A 47 -1.84 7.44 6.34
C ILE A 47 -1.88 8.97 6.31
N ALA A 48 -1.46 9.58 7.42
CA ALA A 48 -1.21 11.00 7.54
C ALA A 48 0.26 11.21 7.90
N VAL A 49 0.97 12.03 7.12
CA VAL A 49 2.38 12.34 7.35
C VAL A 49 2.46 13.63 8.15
N GLN A 50 3.21 13.64 9.25
CA GLN A 50 3.24 14.76 10.20
C GLN A 50 3.64 16.09 9.57
N ARG A 51 4.55 16.06 8.60
CA ARG A 51 5.04 17.26 7.89
C ARG A 51 4.10 17.77 6.80
N ALA A 52 3.05 17.03 6.47
CA ALA A 52 2.03 17.41 5.49
C ALA A 52 0.62 17.01 5.98
N PRO A 53 0.15 17.56 7.13
CA PRO A 53 -1.11 17.16 7.76
C PRO A 53 -2.35 17.54 6.92
N GLU A 54 -2.18 18.44 5.95
CA GLU A 54 -3.22 18.80 4.99
C GLU A 54 -3.44 17.74 3.89
N ILE A 55 -2.57 16.73 3.83
CA ILE A 55 -2.64 15.63 2.86
C ILE A 55 -3.07 14.36 3.58
N SER A 56 -4.17 13.77 3.12
CA SER A 56 -4.57 12.41 3.50
C SER A 56 -4.13 11.44 2.42
N VAL A 57 -3.39 10.42 2.80
CA VAL A 57 -2.94 9.36 1.89
C VAL A 57 -3.78 8.11 2.16
N GLU A 58 -4.31 7.50 1.11
CA GLU A 58 -5.08 6.27 1.17
C GLU A 58 -4.47 5.24 0.22
N TRP A 59 -4.37 3.99 0.65
CA TRP A 59 -4.17 2.86 -0.25
C TRP A 59 -5.33 1.87 -0.11
N SER A 60 -5.84 1.39 -1.22
CA SER A 60 -6.77 0.26 -1.22
C SER A 60 -6.35 -0.74 -2.29
N PRO A 61 -6.62 -2.05 -2.09
CA PRO A 61 -6.38 -3.03 -3.13
C PRO A 61 -7.19 -2.76 -4.40
N TYR A 62 -8.29 -2.01 -4.30
CA TYR A 62 -9.14 -1.67 -5.43
C TYR A 62 -8.61 -0.53 -6.29
N LEU A 63 -8.03 0.49 -5.65
CA LEU A 63 -7.72 1.78 -6.28
C LEU A 63 -6.23 2.16 -6.22
N GLY A 64 -5.41 1.32 -5.60
CA GLY A 64 -4.01 1.61 -5.34
C GLY A 64 -3.82 2.80 -4.39
N TRP A 65 -2.65 3.42 -4.46
CA TRP A 65 -2.29 4.59 -3.65
C TRP A 65 -2.89 5.87 -4.23
N SER A 66 -3.50 6.65 -3.36
CA SER A 66 -4.07 7.95 -3.66
C SER A 66 -3.81 8.93 -2.53
N PHE A 67 -3.89 10.23 -2.83
CA PHE A 67 -3.83 11.28 -1.82
C PHE A 67 -4.84 12.38 -2.13
N SER A 68 -5.31 13.05 -1.09
CA SER A 68 -6.19 14.21 -1.21
C SER A 68 -5.43 15.49 -0.90
N ALA A 69 -5.53 16.47 -1.81
CA ALA A 69 -4.92 17.79 -1.65
C ALA A 69 -5.79 18.85 -2.33
N GLY A 70 -5.98 20.01 -1.69
CA GLY A 70 -6.68 21.15 -2.30
C GLY A 70 -8.13 20.86 -2.74
N GLY A 71 -8.81 19.90 -2.09
CA GLY A 71 -10.17 19.47 -2.45
C GLY A 71 -10.25 18.46 -3.60
N GLY A 72 -9.12 18.10 -4.21
CA GLY A 72 -9.01 17.04 -5.21
C GLY A 72 -8.47 15.72 -4.63
N ARG A 73 -8.76 14.61 -5.32
CA ARG A 73 -8.13 13.30 -5.09
C ARG A 73 -7.26 12.97 -6.29
N TYR A 74 -6.04 12.51 -6.01
CA TYR A 74 -5.05 12.18 -7.02
C TYR A 74 -4.53 10.77 -6.77
N TYR A 75 -4.38 10.00 -7.84
CA TYR A 75 -3.90 8.62 -7.81
C TYR A 75 -2.45 8.58 -8.27
N ARG A 76 -1.60 7.82 -7.57
CA ARG A 76 -0.21 7.63 -7.97
C ARG A 76 -0.06 6.54 -9.05
N VAL A 77 -1.09 5.74 -9.28
CA VAL A 77 -1.12 4.67 -10.30
C VAL A 77 -1.92 5.15 -11.52
N GLY A 78 -1.28 5.22 -12.70
CA GLY A 78 -1.85 5.71 -13.95
C GLY A 78 -2.43 4.63 -14.87
N ARG A 79 -3.19 5.08 -15.89
CA ARG A 79 -3.97 4.28 -16.87
C ARG A 79 -3.13 3.15 -17.53
N GLU A 80 -3.56 1.92 -17.31
CA GLU A 80 -3.29 0.70 -18.11
C GLU A 80 -1.97 -0.07 -17.97
N ALA A 81 -0.89 0.43 -17.37
CA ALA A 81 0.38 -0.34 -17.29
C ALA A 81 0.71 -0.99 -15.93
N ASP A 82 0.13 -0.52 -14.83
CA ASP A 82 0.57 -0.90 -13.48
C ASP A 82 -0.47 -1.74 -12.71
N ALA A 83 -1.25 -2.55 -13.43
CA ALA A 83 -2.11 -3.53 -12.79
C ALA A 83 -1.30 -4.52 -11.92
N ALA A 84 -0.03 -4.77 -12.29
CA ALA A 84 0.95 -5.52 -11.53
C ALA A 84 1.61 -4.71 -10.38
N SER A 85 1.61 -3.37 -10.46
CA SER A 85 2.36 -2.44 -9.59
C SER A 85 1.48 -1.62 -8.62
N MET A 86 0.20 -1.97 -8.46
CA MET A 86 -0.71 -1.31 -7.50
C MET A 86 -0.33 -1.50 -6.03
N LEU A 87 0.61 -2.39 -5.76
CA LEU A 87 1.22 -2.61 -4.46
C LEU A 87 2.73 -2.37 -4.59
N PRO A 88 3.19 -1.11 -4.48
CA PRO A 88 4.62 -0.83 -4.51
C PRO A 88 5.31 -1.49 -3.30
N ASP A 89 6.59 -1.81 -3.45
CA ASP A 89 7.38 -2.29 -2.32
C ASP A 89 7.34 -1.28 -1.16
N PRO A 90 7.44 -1.72 0.11
CA PRO A 90 7.33 -0.82 1.26
C PRO A 90 8.29 0.38 1.21
N ASP A 91 9.51 0.19 0.69
CA ASP A 91 10.51 1.26 0.51
C ASP A 91 10.08 2.28 -0.55
N GLU A 92 9.46 1.83 -1.65
CA GLU A 92 8.92 2.72 -2.67
C GLU A 92 7.74 3.52 -2.10
N ALA A 93 6.82 2.87 -1.38
CA ALA A 93 5.73 3.54 -0.70
C ALA A 93 6.23 4.60 0.30
N ALA A 94 7.26 4.28 1.10
CA ALA A 94 7.88 5.25 2.01
C ALA A 94 8.53 6.42 1.24
N GLY A 95 9.23 6.15 0.12
CA GLY A 95 9.77 7.18 -0.75
C GLY A 95 8.69 8.13 -1.27
N TRP A 96 7.51 7.61 -1.64
CA TRP A 96 6.39 8.44 -2.07
C TRP A 96 5.84 9.31 -0.95
N LEU A 97 5.74 8.79 0.28
CA LEU A 97 5.36 9.58 1.45
C LEU A 97 6.36 10.72 1.71
N ALA A 98 7.66 10.47 1.52
CA ALA A 98 8.69 11.50 1.64
C ALA A 98 8.51 12.61 0.58
N VAL A 99 8.27 12.22 -0.67
CA VAL A 99 8.02 13.18 -1.76
C VAL A 99 6.79 14.04 -1.45
N LEU A 100 5.69 13.43 -1.02
CA LEU A 100 4.49 14.17 -0.61
C LEU A 100 4.77 15.14 0.55
N ALA A 101 5.57 14.71 1.54
CA ALA A 101 5.97 15.54 2.68
C ALA A 101 6.82 16.77 2.26
N THR A 102 7.50 16.72 1.12
CA THR A 102 8.26 17.86 0.56
C THR A 102 7.40 18.82 -0.28
N GLY A 103 6.14 18.48 -0.54
CA GLY A 103 5.19 19.33 -1.27
C GLY A 103 5.05 19.00 -2.76
N ASP A 104 5.75 18.00 -3.28
CA ASP A 104 5.49 17.48 -4.62
C ASP A 104 4.24 16.59 -4.63
N ARG A 105 3.18 17.15 -5.22
CA ARG A 105 1.82 16.57 -5.28
C ARG A 105 1.48 16.09 -6.69
N THR A 106 2.46 15.57 -7.41
CA THR A 106 2.22 14.99 -8.74
C THR A 106 1.39 13.70 -8.64
N GLY A 107 0.29 13.63 -9.36
CA GLY A 107 -0.58 12.46 -9.43
C GLY A 107 -1.64 12.60 -10.53
N HIS A 108 -2.32 11.50 -10.85
CA HIS A 108 -3.36 11.44 -11.87
C HIS A 108 -4.73 11.75 -11.27
N ALA A 109 -5.50 12.64 -11.90
CA ALA A 109 -6.87 12.93 -11.47
C ALA A 109 -7.85 11.81 -11.88
N GLU A 110 -7.50 11.02 -12.89
CA GLU A 110 -8.32 9.93 -13.38
C GLU A 110 -8.14 8.71 -12.49
N GLN A 111 -9.27 8.15 -12.04
CA GLN A 111 -9.29 6.95 -11.22
C GLN A 111 -8.78 5.74 -12.04
N PRO A 112 -7.91 4.89 -11.46
CA PRO A 112 -7.50 3.65 -12.10
C PRO A 112 -8.70 2.69 -12.23
N MET A 113 -8.61 1.75 -13.18
CA MET A 113 -9.62 0.71 -13.33
C MET A 113 -9.58 -0.19 -12.08
N PRO A 114 -10.72 -0.41 -11.39
CA PRO A 114 -10.72 -1.15 -10.13
C PRO A 114 -10.36 -2.62 -10.33
N LEU A 115 -9.55 -3.17 -9.42
CA LEU A 115 -9.29 -4.60 -9.36
C LEU A 115 -10.49 -5.41 -8.88
N ASP A 116 -10.53 -6.68 -9.30
CA ASP A 116 -11.40 -7.69 -8.71
C ASP A 116 -10.81 -8.15 -7.34
N PRO A 117 -11.52 -7.95 -6.21
CA PRO A 117 -11.04 -8.39 -4.90
C PRO A 117 -10.99 -9.90 -4.71
N GLU A 118 -11.68 -10.67 -5.54
CA GLU A 118 -11.66 -12.13 -5.51
C GLU A 118 -10.52 -12.71 -6.37
N ASP A 119 -9.70 -11.84 -6.97
CA ASP A 119 -8.51 -12.25 -7.72
C ASP A 119 -7.45 -12.83 -6.76
N ASP A 120 -7.25 -14.15 -6.83
CA ASP A 120 -6.25 -14.88 -6.05
C ASP A 120 -4.83 -14.28 -6.24
N THR A 121 -4.53 -13.68 -7.40
CA THR A 121 -3.21 -13.05 -7.62
C THR A 121 -2.99 -11.78 -6.80
N LEU A 122 -4.06 -11.11 -6.32
CA LEU A 122 -3.94 -9.97 -5.41
C LEU A 122 -3.48 -10.42 -4.02
N VAL A 123 -4.03 -11.54 -3.53
CA VAL A 123 -3.63 -12.14 -2.25
C VAL A 123 -2.18 -12.59 -2.31
N GLU A 124 -1.79 -13.29 -3.37
CA GLU A 124 -0.41 -13.74 -3.57
C GLU A 124 0.57 -12.56 -3.61
N ARG A 125 0.23 -11.47 -4.31
CA ARG A 125 1.07 -10.25 -4.35
C ARG A 125 1.19 -9.58 -2.99
N LEU A 126 0.10 -9.45 -2.23
CA LEU A 126 0.14 -8.88 -0.89
C LEU A 126 1.00 -9.70 0.07
N VAL A 127 0.93 -11.03 -0.03
CA VAL A 127 1.77 -11.94 0.76
C VAL A 127 3.24 -11.84 0.33
N THR A 128 3.52 -11.70 -0.96
CA THR A 128 4.88 -11.69 -1.52
C THR A 128 5.60 -10.37 -1.27
N HIS A 129 4.98 -9.23 -1.57
CA HIS A 129 5.55 -7.90 -1.31
C HIS A 129 5.51 -7.51 0.17
N GLY A 130 4.50 -7.95 0.94
CA GLY A 130 4.50 -7.86 2.41
C GLY A 130 5.54 -8.76 3.10
N GLN A 131 6.34 -9.48 2.33
CA GLN A 131 7.53 -10.20 2.80
C GLN A 131 8.84 -9.58 2.27
N GLY A 132 8.77 -8.51 1.47
CA GLY A 132 9.93 -7.92 0.80
C GLY A 132 10.57 -8.86 -0.23
N LEU A 133 9.78 -9.77 -0.82
CA LEU A 133 10.23 -10.65 -1.89
C LEU A 133 9.69 -10.09 -3.21
N ASP A 134 10.59 -9.59 -4.05
CA ASP A 134 10.23 -9.18 -5.40
C ASP A 134 9.82 -10.42 -6.23
N PRO A 135 8.60 -10.45 -6.83
CA PRO A 135 8.10 -11.58 -7.62
C PRO A 135 8.86 -11.77 -8.95
N HIS A 136 9.68 -10.80 -9.36
CA HIS A 136 10.53 -10.86 -10.53
C HIS A 136 12.00 -11.13 -10.21
N THR A 137 12.37 -11.25 -8.93
CA THR A 137 13.70 -11.70 -8.55
C THR A 137 13.82 -13.19 -8.86
N PRO A 138 14.70 -13.61 -9.79
CA PRO A 138 14.90 -15.02 -10.09
C PRO A 138 15.35 -15.74 -8.81
N GLY A 139 14.64 -16.82 -8.49
CA GLY A 139 14.73 -17.62 -7.26
C GLY A 139 16.01 -17.49 -6.45
N VAL A 140 15.91 -16.83 -5.30
CA VAL A 140 16.85 -17.08 -4.20
C VAL A 140 16.38 -18.36 -3.52
N GLU A 141 16.82 -19.50 -4.04
CA GLU A 141 16.79 -20.76 -3.30
C GLU A 141 17.54 -20.55 -1.98
N ARG A 142 16.82 -20.60 -0.86
CA ARG A 142 17.45 -20.64 0.46
C ARG A 142 17.82 -22.09 0.80
N PRO A 143 19.01 -22.33 1.38
CA PRO A 143 19.49 -23.66 1.76
C PRO A 143 18.67 -24.31 2.88
#